data_AF-A0A4P9VWL5-F1
#
_entry.id   AF-A0A4P9VWL5-F1
#
_cell.length_a   1.000
_cell.length_b   1.000
_cell.length_c   1.000
_cell.angle_alpha   90.00
_cell.angle_beta   90.00
_cell.angle_gamma   90.00
#
_symmetry.space_group_name_H-M   'P 1'
#
loop_
_entity.id
_entity.type
_entity.pdbx_description
1 polymer ?
#
loop_
_entity_poly.entity_id
_entity_poly.type
_entity_poly.pdbx_seq_one_letter_code
_entity_poly.pdbx_strand_id
1 'polypeptide(L)'
;MIKQFLKDVDWGALDYLLVDTPPGTSDEHLSTVQYLAPSGITGAILITTPQEVSLQDVRKEITFCRRVGVPILGVVENMSGFVCPNCKGESVIFAPVTGGARKMCDDVGVRFLGAVPLDPRI
;
A
#
# COMPACT_ATOMS: atom_id res chain seq x y z
N MET A 1 13.38 15.15 -8.29
CA MET A 1 14.11 13.92 -7.95
C MET A 1 13.53 12.69 -8.65
N ILE A 2 12.24 12.35 -8.49
CA ILE A 2 11.66 11.13 -9.11
C ILE A 2 11.76 11.09 -10.65
N LYS A 3 11.62 12.25 -11.32
CA LYS A 3 11.78 12.36 -12.78
C LYS A 3 13.14 11.85 -13.28
N GLN A 4 14.22 12.09 -12.52
CA GLN A 4 15.56 11.65 -12.92
C GLN A 4 15.69 10.12 -12.78
N PHE A 5 15.17 9.52 -11.71
CA PHE A 5 15.16 8.06 -11.56
C PHE A 5 14.32 7.36 -12.64
N LEU A 6 13.23 7.97 -13.08
CA LEU A 6 12.36 7.38 -14.09
C LEU A 6 12.84 7.59 -15.54
N LYS A 7 13.72 8.58 -15.79
CA LYS A 7 14.15 8.93 -17.16
C LYS A 7 15.64 8.75 -17.42
N ASP A 8 16.48 8.95 -16.41
CA ASP A 8 17.93 9.00 -16.56
C ASP A 8 18.60 7.70 -16.09
N VAL A 9 17.82 6.72 -15.63
CA VAL A 9 18.28 5.38 -15.27
C VAL A 9 17.91 4.41 -16.39
N ASP A 10 18.91 3.65 -16.85
CA ASP A 10 18.67 2.53 -17.76
C ASP A 10 18.22 1.31 -16.95
N TRP A 11 16.91 1.06 -16.97
CA TRP A 11 16.29 -0.09 -16.32
C TRP A 11 16.38 -1.38 -17.15
N GLY A 12 16.76 -1.29 -18.43
CA GLY A 12 16.77 -2.42 -19.35
C GLY A 12 15.39 -3.05 -19.56
N ALA A 13 15.37 -4.36 -19.83
CA ALA A 13 14.14 -5.15 -19.90
C ALA A 13 13.76 -5.68 -18.51
N LEU A 14 12.56 -5.34 -18.05
CA LEU A 14 12.03 -5.77 -16.74
C LEU A 14 10.60 -6.29 -16.91
N ASP A 15 10.27 -7.34 -16.15
CA ASP A 15 8.89 -7.79 -16.01
C ASP A 15 8.09 -6.89 -15.06
N TYR A 16 8.75 -6.35 -14.03
CA TYR A 16 8.14 -5.51 -13.01
C TYR A 16 9.06 -4.38 -12.56
N LEU A 17 8.50 -3.19 -12.38
CA LEU A 17 9.12 -2.06 -11.70
C LEU A 17 8.24 -1.67 -10.51
N LEU A 18 8.77 -1.86 -9.30
CA LEU A 18 8.10 -1.43 -8.07
C LEU A 18 8.54 -0.02 -7.71
N VAL A 19 7.57 0.86 -7.51
CA VAL A 19 7.82 2.26 -7.11
C VAL A 19 7.31 2.45 -5.70
N ASP A 20 8.23 2.63 -4.77
CA ASP A 20 7.91 3.01 -3.40
C ASP A 20 7.66 4.52 -3.34
N THR A 21 6.39 4.89 -3.25
CA THR A 21 5.99 6.29 -3.18
C THR A 21 6.07 6.80 -1.74
N PRO A 22 6.40 8.08 -1.52
CA PRO A 22 6.29 8.71 -0.19
C PRO A 22 4.89 8.47 0.43
N PRO A 23 4.74 8.53 1.75
CA PRO A 23 3.43 8.39 2.38
C PRO A 23 2.57 9.66 2.21
N GLY A 24 1.24 9.50 2.25
CA GLY A 24 0.27 10.59 2.33
C GLY A 24 -0.44 10.89 1.01
N THR A 25 -1.13 12.04 0.93
CA THR A 25 -1.96 12.44 -0.22
C THR A 25 -1.30 13.54 -1.07
N SER A 26 0.04 13.62 -1.03
CA SER A 26 0.81 14.78 -1.50
C SER A 26 0.85 14.91 -3.03
N ASP A 27 1.24 16.10 -3.51
CA ASP A 27 1.53 16.39 -4.93
C ASP A 27 2.59 15.46 -5.54
N GLU A 28 3.34 14.74 -4.70
CA GLU A 28 4.35 13.77 -5.11
C GLU A 28 3.72 12.53 -5.74
N HIS A 29 2.57 12.05 -5.24
CA HIS A 29 1.83 10.96 -5.87
C HIS A 29 1.32 11.37 -7.25
N LEU A 30 0.78 12.59 -7.37
CA LEU A 30 0.31 13.11 -8.64
C LEU A 30 1.46 13.22 -9.65
N SER A 31 2.61 13.73 -9.22
CA SER A 31 3.82 13.82 -10.03
C SER A 31 4.28 12.43 -10.47
N THR A 32 4.30 11.46 -9.56
CA THR A 32 4.70 10.07 -9.84
C THR A 32 3.80 9.44 -10.90
N VAL A 33 2.48 9.58 -10.74
CA VAL A 33 1.49 9.09 -11.71
C VAL A 33 1.67 9.78 -13.06
N GLN A 34 1.89 11.09 -13.10
CA GLN A 34 2.11 11.83 -14.35
C GLN A 34 3.39 11.38 -15.07
N TYR A 35 4.49 11.12 -14.34
CA TYR A 35 5.74 10.69 -14.95
C TYR A 35 5.70 9.23 -15.42
N LEU A 36 4.93 8.37 -14.75
CA LEU A 36 4.78 6.95 -15.09
C LEU A 36 3.66 6.70 -16.12
N ALA A 37 2.72 7.62 -16.29
CA ALA A 37 1.59 7.48 -17.21
C ALA A 37 2.01 7.07 -18.64
N PRO A 38 3.09 7.62 -19.25
CA PRO A 38 3.52 7.20 -20.59
C PRO A 38 4.00 5.74 -20.66
N SER A 39 4.50 5.19 -19.56
CA SER A 39 5.02 3.82 -19.48
C SER A 39 3.93 2.78 -19.16
N GLY A 40 2.73 3.25 -18.79
CA GLY A 40 1.61 2.39 -18.39
C GLY A 40 1.72 1.94 -16.94
N ILE A 41 0.81 2.43 -16.08
CA ILE A 41 0.73 2.01 -14.69
C ILE A 41 -0.22 0.80 -14.62
N THR A 42 0.31 -0.36 -14.24
CA THR A 42 -0.51 -1.57 -14.05
C THR A 42 -1.48 -1.43 -12.88
N GLY A 43 -1.04 -0.79 -11.80
CA GLY A 43 -1.88 -0.44 -10.66
C GLY A 43 -1.09 -0.12 -9.40
N ALA A 44 -1.82 0.19 -8.33
CA ALA A 44 -1.30 0.49 -7.00
C ALA A 44 -1.66 -0.62 -6.01
N ILE A 45 -0.73 -0.91 -5.10
CA ILE A 45 -0.97 -1.70 -3.88
C ILE A 45 -0.94 -0.72 -2.72
N LEU A 46 -2.00 -0.69 -1.93
CA LEU A 46 -2.09 0.20 -0.76
C LEU A 46 -1.69 -0.56 0.49
N ILE A 47 -0.85 0.04 1.31
CA ILE A 47 -0.36 -0.56 2.56
C ILE A 47 -0.95 0.23 3.72
N THR A 48 -1.53 -0.47 4.69
CA THR A 48 -2.06 0.13 5.92
C THR A 48 -1.63 -0.67 7.14
N THR A 49 -2.02 -0.21 8.32
CA THR A 49 -1.87 -0.94 9.58
C THR A 49 -3.23 -0.96 10.30
N PRO A 50 -3.46 -1.86 11.29
CA PRO A 50 -4.79 -2.03 11.89
C PRO A 50 -5.37 -0.81 12.60
N GLN A 51 -4.54 0.21 12.89
CA GLN A 51 -4.94 1.43 13.59
C GLN A 51 -5.83 2.29 12.70
N GLU A 52 -6.89 2.84 13.30
CA GLU A 52 -7.91 3.62 12.56
C GLU A 52 -7.32 4.83 11.82
N VAL A 53 -6.28 5.48 12.37
CA VAL A 53 -5.61 6.60 11.70
C VAL A 53 -5.02 6.18 10.35
N SER A 54 -4.35 5.02 10.30
CA SER A 54 -3.79 4.47 9.06
C SER A 54 -4.86 4.05 8.07
N LEU A 55 -5.99 3.52 8.57
CA LEU A 55 -7.14 3.17 7.72
C LEU A 55 -7.77 4.41 7.09
N GLN A 56 -7.89 5.51 7.84
CA GLN A 56 -8.41 6.78 7.32
C GLN A 56 -7.55 7.35 6.20
N ASP A 57 -6.23 7.24 6.31
CA ASP A 57 -5.32 7.69 5.25
C ASP A 57 -5.44 6.82 3.99
N VAL A 58 -5.54 5.49 4.14
CA VAL A 58 -5.77 4.61 2.98
C VAL A 58 -7.14 4.85 2.31
N ARG A 59 -8.18 5.24 3.06
CA ARG A 59 -9.46 5.67 2.44
C ARG A 59 -9.29 6.90 1.53
N LYS A 60 -8.42 7.85 1.91
CA LYS A 60 -8.08 9.00 1.05
C LYS A 60 -7.30 8.55 -0.18
N GLU A 61 -6.35 7.62 -0.02
CA GLU A 61 -5.57 7.07 -1.14
C GLU A 61 -6.41 6.29 -2.15
N ILE A 62 -7.41 5.53 -1.69
CA ILE A 62 -8.38 4.87 -2.58
C ILE A 62 -9.12 5.92 -3.41
N THR A 63 -9.53 7.02 -2.78
CA THR A 63 -10.21 8.12 -3.46
C THR A 63 -9.29 8.81 -4.46
N PHE A 64 -8.02 9.02 -4.10
CA PHE A 64 -7.01 9.56 -4.99
C PHE A 64 -6.81 8.68 -6.22
N CYS A 65 -6.54 7.38 -6.04
CA CYS A 65 -6.30 6.43 -7.13
C CYS A 65 -7.48 6.41 -8.12
N ARG A 66 -8.72 6.38 -7.61
CA ARG A 66 -9.93 6.47 -8.42
C ARG A 66 -10.01 7.76 -9.23
N ARG A 67 -9.67 8.89 -8.60
CA ARG A 67 -9.70 10.22 -9.24
C ARG A 67 -8.67 10.34 -10.36
N VAL A 68 -7.47 9.80 -10.19
CA VAL A 68 -6.40 9.86 -11.19
C VAL A 68 -6.40 8.69 -12.18
N GLY A 69 -7.34 7.75 -12.04
CA GLY A 69 -7.49 6.62 -12.94
C GLY A 69 -6.45 5.50 -12.77
N VAL A 70 -5.80 5.42 -11.60
CA VAL A 70 -4.85 4.33 -11.30
C VAL A 70 -5.62 3.12 -10.78
N PRO A 71 -5.50 1.92 -11.42
CA PRO A 71 -6.13 0.71 -10.93
C PRO A 71 -5.61 0.33 -9.54
N ILE A 72 -6.50 -0.07 -8.64
CA ILE A 72 -6.10 -0.56 -7.31
C ILE A 72 -6.07 -2.09 -7.37
N LEU A 73 -4.87 -2.67 -7.25
CA LEU A 73 -4.68 -4.13 -7.26
C LEU A 73 -5.14 -4.77 -5.94
N GLY A 74 -5.03 -4.00 -4.85
CA GLY A 74 -5.64 -4.31 -3.57
C GLY A 74 -4.93 -3.65 -2.40
N VAL A 75 -5.36 -4.02 -1.19
CA VAL A 75 -4.83 -3.49 0.07
C VAL A 75 -4.17 -4.60 0.89
N VAL A 76 -3.03 -4.29 1.48
CA VAL A 76 -2.31 -5.14 2.45
C VAL A 76 -2.35 -4.48 3.82
N GLU A 77 -2.74 -5.25 4.84
CA GLU A 77 -2.63 -4.84 6.24
C GLU A 77 -1.31 -5.30 6.84
N ASN A 78 -0.36 -4.39 7.01
CA ASN A 78 0.90 -4.66 7.69
C ASN A 78 0.72 -4.60 9.22
N MET A 79 1.59 -5.27 9.96
CA MET A 79 1.61 -5.27 11.43
C MET A 79 0.31 -5.75 12.09
N SER A 80 -0.37 -6.73 11.49
CA SER A 80 -1.70 -7.26 11.91
C SER A 80 -1.69 -8.19 13.15
N GLY A 81 -0.54 -8.36 13.79
CA GLY A 81 -0.32 -9.27 14.91
C GLY A 81 1.17 -9.44 15.16
N PHE A 82 1.56 -10.35 16.03
CA PHE A 82 2.95 -10.70 16.31
C PHE A 82 3.06 -12.20 16.49
N VAL A 83 4.02 -12.80 15.79
CA VAL A 83 4.34 -14.22 15.94
C VAL A 83 5.58 -14.34 16.80
N CYS A 84 5.43 -14.90 18.00
CA CYS A 84 6.57 -15.07 18.90
C CYS A 84 7.60 -16.03 18.27
N PRO A 85 8.87 -15.60 18.08
CA PRO A 85 9.88 -16.44 17.43
C PRO A 85 10.22 -17.68 18.26
N ASN A 86 10.05 -17.61 19.59
CA ASN A 86 10.38 -18.66 20.54
C ASN A 86 9.28 -19.73 20.68
N CYS A 87 8.02 -19.32 20.88
CA CYS A 87 6.93 -20.27 21.16
C CYS A 87 5.94 -20.45 20.00
N LYS A 88 6.07 -19.69 18.89
CA LYS A 88 5.13 -19.66 17.76
C LYS A 88 3.70 -19.21 18.11
N GLY A 89 3.47 -18.76 19.35
CA GLY A 89 2.20 -18.16 19.75
C GLY A 89 1.96 -16.85 19.02
N GLU A 90 0.73 -16.63 18.59
CA GLU A 90 0.27 -15.38 17.98
C GLU A 90 -0.29 -14.44 19.05
N SER A 91 0.02 -13.15 18.94
CA SER A 91 -0.52 -12.11 19.79
C SER A 91 -1.00 -10.94 18.95
N VAL A 92 -2.22 -10.48 19.20
CA VAL A 92 -2.75 -9.30 18.54
C VAL A 92 -2.24 -8.08 19.29
N ILE A 93 -1.17 -7.45 18.78
CA ILE A 93 -0.59 -6.24 19.39
C ILE A 93 -1.50 -5.03 19.17
N PHE A 94 -2.11 -4.95 17.98
CA PHE A 94 -3.02 -3.88 17.59
C PHE A 94 -4.36 -4.47 17.22
N ALA A 95 -5.28 -4.54 18.18
CA ALA A 95 -6.60 -5.09 17.95
C ALA A 95 -7.41 -4.15 17.01
N PRO A 96 -7.94 -4.65 15.89
CA PRO A 96 -8.78 -3.85 15.01
C PRO A 96 -10.13 -3.59 15.70
N VAL A 97 -10.37 -2.34 16.11
CA VAL A 97 -11.62 -1.93 16.78
C VAL A 97 -12.81 -1.94 15.81
N THR A 98 -12.54 -1.71 14.53
CA THR A 98 -13.53 -1.57 13.45
C THR A 98 -13.49 -2.72 12.46
N GLY A 99 -12.73 -3.80 12.69
CA GLY A 99 -12.55 -4.89 11.72
C GLY A 99 -11.44 -4.66 10.68
N GLY A 100 -10.65 -3.61 10.85
CA GLY A 100 -9.37 -3.42 10.16
C GLY A 100 -9.51 -3.15 8.66
N ALA A 101 -8.42 -3.39 7.94
CA ALA A 101 -8.32 -3.20 6.50
C ALA A 101 -9.30 -4.10 5.73
N ARG A 102 -9.58 -5.31 6.23
CA ARG A 102 -10.54 -6.23 5.58
C ARG A 102 -11.93 -5.61 5.50
N LYS A 103 -12.47 -5.14 6.64
CA LYS A 103 -13.77 -4.48 6.63
C LYS A 103 -13.76 -3.22 5.77
N MET A 104 -12.72 -2.39 5.88
CA MET A 104 -12.56 -1.21 5.02
C MET A 104 -12.62 -1.56 3.54
N CYS A 105 -11.93 -2.63 3.12
CA CYS A 105 -11.92 -3.12 1.74
C CYS A 105 -13.30 -3.54 1.26
N ASP A 106 -14.06 -4.26 2.10
CA ASP A 106 -15.43 -4.66 1.82
C ASP A 106 -16.35 -3.43 1.66
N ASP A 107 -16.24 -2.46 2.57
CA ASP A 107 -17.06 -1.24 2.57
C ASP A 107 -16.83 -0.39 1.31
N VAL A 108 -15.59 -0.33 0.83
CA VAL A 108 -15.21 0.52 -0.32
C VAL A 108 -15.15 -0.25 -1.64
N GLY A 109 -15.35 -1.57 -1.64
CA GLY A 109 -15.31 -2.40 -2.84
C GLY A 109 -13.91 -2.51 -3.47
N VAL A 110 -12.88 -2.74 -2.65
CA VAL A 110 -11.49 -2.97 -3.10
C VAL A 110 -11.03 -4.35 -2.62
N ARG A 111 -10.15 -5.00 -3.38
CA ARG A 111 -9.61 -6.31 -3.02
C ARG A 111 -8.73 -6.23 -1.77
N PHE A 112 -9.01 -7.04 -0.76
CA PHE A 112 -8.08 -7.30 0.33
C PHE A 112 -7.09 -8.40 -0.08
N LEU A 113 -5.79 -8.09 -0.08
CA LEU A 113 -4.73 -9.01 -0.50
C LEU A 113 -4.24 -9.90 0.64
N GLY A 114 -4.34 -9.43 1.88
CA GLY A 114 -3.92 -10.19 3.04
C GLY A 114 -3.37 -9.31 4.14
N ALA A 115 -2.96 -9.97 5.22
CA ALA A 115 -2.37 -9.35 6.38
C ALA A 115 -0.98 -9.91 6.63
N VAL A 116 -0.03 -9.07 7.01
CA VAL A 116 1.35 -9.44 7.36
C VAL A 116 1.54 -9.19 8.86
N PRO A 117 1.98 -10.19 9.64
CA PRO A 117 2.25 -10.00 11.07
C PRO A 117 3.58 -9.26 11.29
N LEU A 118 3.76 -8.68 12.48
CA LEU A 118 5.05 -8.24 12.98
C LEU A 118 5.95 -9.47 13.14
N ASP A 119 7.06 -9.46 12.41
CA ASP A 119 8.15 -10.42 12.55
C ASP A 119 9.36 -9.68 13.15
N PRO A 120 9.79 -10.01 14.38
CA PRO A 120 10.91 -9.32 15.04
C PRO A 120 12.28 -9.60 14.38
N ARG A 121 12.32 -10.43 13.33
CA ARG A 121 13.55 -10.73 12.57
C ARG A 121 13.79 -9.78 11.40
N ILE A 122 12.85 -8.89 11.10
CA ILE A 122 12.86 -7.97 9.95
C ILE A 122 12.57 -6.55 10.43
#